data_AF-A0A239P790-F1
#
_entry.id   AF-A0A239P790-F1
#
_cell.length_a   1.000
_cell.length_b   1.000
_cell.length_c   1.000
_cell.angle_alpha   90.00
_cell.angle_beta   90.00
_cell.angle_gamma   90.00
#
_symmetry.space_group_name_H-M   'P 1'
#
loop_
_entity.id
_entity.type
_entity.pdbx_description
1 polymer ?
#
loop_
_entity_poly.entity_id
_entity_poly.type
_entity_poly.pdbx_seq_one_letter_code
_entity_poly.pdbx_strand_id
1 'polypeptide(L)'
;MAARRPSARITLIGHSYGAIVVGLAARTVPPQVTSLVAVGAPGMGADDVAALHTRAAVYAALAPTDWIRRIPQVRLLGLGLGTRPATPSFGATALPTTGVEGHDYYFSPGTASLSAIAAVVTR
;
A
#
# COMPACT_ATOMS: atom_id res chain seq x y z
N MET A 1 -3.21 16.31 -12.27
CA MET A 1 -1.77 16.03 -12.38
C MET A 1 -1.41 15.32 -13.68
N ALA A 2 -1.91 14.11 -13.94
CA ALA A 2 -1.60 13.34 -15.16
C ALA A 2 -1.79 14.13 -16.48
N ALA A 3 -2.92 14.82 -16.65
CA ALA A 3 -3.18 15.65 -17.84
C ALA A 3 -2.23 16.86 -17.99
N ARG A 4 -1.61 17.33 -16.89
CA ARG A 4 -0.70 18.48 -16.89
C ARG A 4 0.78 18.07 -16.97
N ARG A 5 1.11 16.83 -16.61
CA ARG A 5 2.46 16.26 -16.65
C ARG A 5 2.39 14.83 -17.18
N PRO A 6 2.19 14.65 -18.50
CA PRO A 6 1.95 13.34 -19.08
C PRO A 6 3.13 12.37 -18.93
N SER A 7 4.36 12.88 -18.80
CA SER A 7 5.58 12.10 -18.56
C SER A 7 5.89 11.87 -17.07
N ALA A 8 5.10 12.42 -16.14
CA ALA A 8 5.34 12.18 -14.72
C ALA A 8 5.03 10.72 -14.37
N ARG A 9 5.87 10.14 -13.53
CA ARG A 9 5.55 8.90 -12.82
C ARG A 9 4.91 9.25 -11.49
N ILE A 10 3.80 8.62 -11.19
CA ILE A 10 2.99 8.88 -10.00
C ILE A 10 3.03 7.63 -9.12
N THR A 11 3.35 7.83 -7.85
CA THR A 11 3.20 6.81 -6.81
C THR A 11 2.01 7.18 -5.94
N LEU A 12 1.08 6.25 -5.74
CA LEU A 12 0.02 6.42 -4.74
C LEU A 12 0.45 5.74 -3.45
N ILE A 13 0.37 6.45 -2.33
CA ILE A 13 0.74 5.94 -1.02
C ILE A 13 -0.49 6.02 -0.12
N GLY A 14 -0.89 4.87 0.43
CA GLY A 14 -1.99 4.75 1.38
C GLY A 14 -1.46 4.23 2.72
N HIS A 15 -1.68 5.01 3.78
CA HIS A 15 -1.45 4.59 5.15
C HIS A 15 -2.76 4.17 5.80
N SER A 16 -2.73 3.13 6.63
CA SER A 16 -3.92 2.64 7.33
C SER A 16 -5.05 2.36 6.34
N TYR A 17 -6.26 2.83 6.62
CA TYR A 17 -7.42 2.74 5.71
C TYR A 17 -7.24 3.50 4.39
N GLY A 18 -6.29 4.42 4.28
CA GLY A 18 -5.93 5.06 3.00
C GLY A 18 -5.47 4.04 1.95
N ALA A 19 -4.93 2.89 2.37
CA ALA A 19 -4.59 1.79 1.46
C ALA A 19 -5.83 1.20 0.76
N ILE A 20 -6.99 1.21 1.41
CA ILE A 20 -8.25 0.77 0.80
C ILE A 20 -8.67 1.76 -0.29
N VAL A 21 -8.54 3.06 -0.06
CA VAL A 21 -8.83 4.09 -1.08
C VAL A 21 -7.91 3.90 -2.30
N VAL A 22 -6.62 3.65 -2.07
CA VAL A 22 -5.66 3.34 -3.14
C VAL A 22 -6.07 2.08 -3.90
N GLY A 23 -6.45 1.00 -3.19
CA GLY A 23 -6.87 -0.25 -3.81
C GLY A 23 -8.16 -0.13 -4.63
N LEU A 24 -9.18 0.56 -4.11
CA LEU A 24 -10.44 0.82 -4.82
C LEU A 24 -10.23 1.68 -6.08
N ALA A 25 -9.28 2.62 -6.02
CA ALA A 25 -8.93 3.46 -7.16
C ALA A 25 -8.08 2.74 -8.21
N ALA A 26 -7.36 1.66 -7.83
CA ALA A 26 -6.30 1.02 -8.62
C ALA A 26 -6.71 0.64 -10.05
N ARG A 27 -7.96 0.22 -10.25
CA ARG A 27 -8.49 -0.17 -11.58
C ARG A 27 -8.75 1.01 -12.52
N THR A 28 -8.89 2.22 -11.97
CA THR A 28 -9.26 3.45 -12.69
C THR A 28 -8.14 4.49 -12.73
N VAL A 29 -6.98 4.20 -12.11
CA VAL A 29 -5.85 5.12 -12.13
C VAL A 29 -5.31 5.28 -13.56
N PRO A 30 -4.80 6.46 -13.92
CA PRO A 30 -4.23 6.67 -15.23
C PRO A 30 -2.87 5.94 -15.35
N PRO A 31 -2.37 5.68 -16.58
CA PRO A 31 -1.13 4.93 -16.81
C PRO A 31 0.13 5.50 -16.14
N GLN A 32 0.11 6.79 -15.81
CA GLN A 32 1.18 7.46 -15.06
C GLN A 32 1.34 6.91 -13.63
N VAL A 33 0.30 6.29 -13.05
CA VAL A 33 0.42 5.62 -11.76
C VAL A 33 1.12 4.29 -11.96
N THR A 34 2.41 4.25 -11.64
CA THR A 34 3.27 3.09 -11.86
C THR A 34 3.53 2.31 -10.58
N SER A 35 3.22 2.89 -9.41
CA SER A 35 3.44 2.25 -8.10
C SER A 35 2.33 2.57 -7.12
N LEU A 36 1.90 1.55 -6.37
CA LEU A 36 1.00 1.65 -5.23
C LEU A 36 1.75 1.18 -3.98
N VAL A 37 1.66 1.94 -2.90
CA VAL A 37 2.33 1.64 -1.63
C VAL A 37 1.27 1.61 -0.52
N ALA A 38 1.17 0.48 0.19
CA ALA A 38 0.26 0.30 1.31
C ALA A 38 1.04 0.07 2.62
N VAL A 39 0.98 1.00 3.57
CA VAL A 39 1.70 0.90 4.85
C VAL A 39 0.78 0.92 6.05
N GLY A 40 1.02 0.03 7.03
CA GLY A 40 0.12 -0.12 8.18
C GLY A 40 -1.30 -0.50 7.77
N ALA A 41 -1.46 -1.16 6.63
CA ALA A 41 -2.75 -1.35 6.00
C ALA A 41 -3.49 -2.56 6.60
N PRO A 42 -4.76 -2.40 7.03
CA PRO A 42 -5.60 -3.54 7.38
C PRO A 42 -6.08 -4.31 6.14
N GLY A 43 -5.96 -3.72 4.94
CA GLY A 43 -6.49 -4.24 3.68
C GLY A 43 -6.29 -3.28 2.51
N MET A 44 -6.56 -3.76 1.29
CA MET A 44 -6.67 -2.95 0.06
C MET A 44 -8.02 -3.12 -0.64
N GLY A 45 -8.97 -3.86 -0.05
CA GLY A 45 -10.25 -4.16 -0.68
C GLY A 45 -10.14 -5.20 -1.81
N ALA A 46 -9.05 -5.95 -1.85
CA ALA A 46 -8.75 -6.99 -2.83
C ALA A 46 -8.09 -8.19 -2.12
N ASP A 47 -8.26 -9.38 -2.69
CA ASP A 47 -7.71 -10.61 -2.11
C ASP A 47 -6.24 -10.84 -2.49
N ASP A 48 -5.80 -10.28 -3.62
CA ASP A 48 -4.43 -10.30 -4.13
C ASP A 48 -4.18 -9.11 -5.09
N VAL A 49 -2.94 -8.99 -5.57
CA VAL A 49 -2.54 -7.95 -6.53
C VAL A 49 -3.24 -8.07 -7.90
N ALA A 50 -3.67 -9.27 -8.32
CA ALA A 50 -4.35 -9.45 -9.59
C ALA A 50 -5.78 -8.89 -9.53
N ALA A 51 -6.45 -9.01 -8.39
CA ALA A 51 -7.77 -8.45 -8.12
C ALA A 51 -7.80 -6.91 -8.04
N LEU A 52 -6.64 -6.24 -7.99
CA LEU A 52 -6.56 -4.77 -8.11
C LEU A 52 -6.76 -4.27 -9.55
N HIS A 53 -6.67 -5.17 -10.54
CA HIS A 53 -6.84 -4.86 -11.96
C HIS A 53 -5.98 -3.66 -12.44
N THR A 54 -4.72 -3.62 -11.99
CA THR A 54 -3.78 -2.55 -12.30
C THR A 54 -2.48 -3.10 -12.85
N ARG A 55 -1.75 -2.27 -13.61
CA ARG A 55 -0.38 -2.55 -14.04
C ARG A 55 0.67 -1.95 -13.10
N ALA A 56 0.24 -1.16 -12.12
CA ALA A 56 1.14 -0.56 -11.15
C ALA A 56 1.79 -1.63 -10.27
N ALA A 57 3.09 -1.48 -9.99
CA ALA A 57 3.76 -2.32 -9.02
C ALA A 57 3.21 -2.05 -7.62
N VAL A 58 2.99 -3.10 -6.84
CA VAL A 58 2.36 -2.99 -5.51
C VAL A 58 3.40 -3.30 -4.44
N TYR A 59 3.53 -2.40 -3.47
CA TYR A 59 4.44 -2.52 -2.34
C TYR A 59 3.64 -2.44 -1.05
N ALA A 60 4.07 -3.19 -0.04
CA ALA A 60 3.39 -3.19 1.25
C ALA A 60 4.35 -3.29 2.44
N ALA A 61 3.98 -2.63 3.55
CA ALA A 61 4.72 -2.70 4.81
C ALA A 61 3.74 -2.84 5.99
N LEU A 62 4.07 -3.70 6.95
CA LEU A 62 3.34 -3.83 8.20
C LEU A 62 4.32 -4.15 9.33
N ALA A 63 4.59 -3.16 10.19
CA ALA A 63 5.54 -3.29 11.28
C ALA A 63 5.01 -4.28 12.33
N PRO A 64 5.89 -5.07 12.98
CA PRO A 64 5.49 -5.99 14.04
C PRO A 64 4.91 -5.29 15.28
N THR A 65 5.27 -4.03 15.50
CA THR A 65 4.78 -3.15 16.58
C THR A 65 3.43 -2.50 16.28
N ASP A 66 2.92 -2.63 15.05
CA ASP A 66 1.68 -1.99 14.63
C ASP A 66 0.44 -2.73 15.17
N TRP A 67 -0.41 -2.01 15.90
CA TRP A 67 -1.64 -2.54 16.48
C TRP A 67 -2.66 -2.97 15.42
N ILE A 68 -2.57 -2.46 14.17
CA ILE A 68 -3.46 -2.83 13.06
C ILE A 68 -3.43 -4.33 12.76
N ARG A 69 -2.34 -5.03 13.15
CA ARG A 69 -2.23 -6.49 13.08
C ARG A 69 -3.37 -7.21 13.83
N ARG A 70 -3.97 -6.54 14.82
CA ARG A 70 -5.07 -7.06 15.65
C ARG A 70 -6.45 -6.86 15.01
N ILE A 71 -6.56 -6.07 13.94
CA ILE A 71 -7.82 -5.89 13.22
C ILE A 71 -8.20 -7.20 12.50
N PRO A 72 -9.38 -7.78 12.79
CA PRO A 72 -9.88 -8.96 12.10
C PRO A 72 -10.03 -8.70 10.61
N GLN A 73 -9.68 -9.68 9.78
CA GLN A 73 -9.94 -9.63 8.35
C GLN A 73 -11.38 -10.11 8.12
N VAL A 74 -12.33 -9.19 8.18
CA VAL A 74 -13.76 -9.49 7.97
C VAL A 74 -14.23 -9.00 6.60
N ARG A 75 -15.12 -9.79 5.99
CA ARG A 75 -15.81 -9.48 4.75
C ARG A 75 -17.30 -9.79 4.94
N LEU A 76 -18.17 -8.83 4.66
CA LEU A 76 -19.61 -8.96 4.76
C LEU A 76 -20.22 -8.46 3.44
N LEU A 77 -20.99 -9.34 2.77
CA LEU A 77 -21.72 -9.00 1.53
C LEU A 77 -20.85 -8.39 0.41
N GLY A 78 -19.61 -8.88 0.24
CA GLY A 78 -18.68 -8.40 -0.79
C GLY A 78 -17.86 -7.17 -0.39
N LEU A 79 -18.20 -6.51 0.72
CA LEU A 79 -17.44 -5.42 1.32
C LEU A 79 -16.52 -5.97 2.42
N GLY A 80 -15.22 -5.76 2.29
CA GLY A 80 -14.26 -6.18 3.30
C GLY A 80 -12.86 -5.70 3.00
N LEU A 81 -11.97 -5.91 3.96
CA LEU A 81 -10.58 -5.47 3.88
C LEU A 81 -9.78 -6.28 2.84
N GLY A 82 -10.24 -7.49 2.52
CA GLY A 82 -9.50 -8.45 1.71
C GLY A 82 -8.35 -9.08 2.48
N THR A 83 -7.35 -9.59 1.77
CA THR A 83 -6.10 -10.06 2.37
C THR A 83 -5.24 -8.87 2.76
N ARG A 84 -4.56 -8.92 3.91
CA ARG A 84 -3.62 -7.85 4.31
C ARG A 84 -2.50 -7.71 3.26
N PRO A 85 -2.23 -6.50 2.75
CA PRO A 85 -1.25 -6.32 1.66
C PRO A 85 0.16 -6.78 1.99
N ALA A 86 0.56 -6.70 3.26
CA ALA A 86 1.88 -7.11 3.73
C ALA A 86 2.01 -8.63 3.94
N THR A 87 0.96 -9.42 3.73
CA THR A 87 1.05 -10.88 3.78
C THR A 87 1.53 -11.44 2.44
N PRO A 88 2.38 -12.49 2.43
CA PRO A 88 2.92 -13.03 1.18
C PRO A 88 1.85 -13.47 0.18
N SER A 89 0.71 -13.99 0.66
CA SER A 89 -0.39 -14.45 -0.19
C SER A 89 -1.07 -13.34 -0.98
N PHE A 90 -0.92 -12.06 -0.58
CA PHE A 90 -1.45 -10.94 -1.36
C PHE A 90 -0.62 -10.68 -2.63
N GLY A 91 0.69 -10.99 -2.60
CA GLY A 91 1.58 -10.82 -3.75
C GLY A 91 2.22 -9.44 -3.92
N ALA A 92 2.11 -8.54 -2.94
CA ALA A 92 2.85 -7.27 -2.96
C ALA A 92 4.34 -7.47 -2.64
N THR A 93 5.18 -6.57 -3.15
CA THR A 93 6.60 -6.50 -2.76
C THR A 93 6.70 -5.94 -1.34
N ALA A 94 7.24 -6.74 -0.41
CA ALA A 94 7.41 -6.31 0.97
C ALA A 94 8.45 -5.18 1.11
N LEU A 95 8.14 -4.18 1.92
CA LEU A 95 9.07 -3.12 2.33
C LEU A 95 9.54 -3.36 3.77
N PRO A 96 10.80 -3.02 4.10
CA PRO A 96 11.33 -3.17 5.44
C PRO A 96 10.65 -2.20 6.42
N THR A 97 10.57 -2.59 7.70
CA THR A 97 9.94 -1.80 8.76
C THR A 97 10.85 -1.59 9.97
N THR A 98 12.17 -1.80 9.82
CA THR A 98 13.13 -1.55 10.91
C THR A 98 13.03 -0.10 11.37
N GLY A 99 12.94 0.11 12.68
CA GLY A 99 12.79 1.43 13.29
C GLY A 99 11.36 1.98 13.32
N VAL A 100 10.36 1.27 12.78
CA VAL A 100 8.95 1.70 12.86
C VAL A 100 8.37 1.36 14.23
N GLU A 101 7.98 2.37 14.99
CA GLU A 101 7.47 2.25 16.36
C GLU A 101 5.95 2.42 16.43
N GLY A 102 5.22 1.45 15.89
CA GLY A 102 3.75 1.46 15.91
C GLY A 102 3.14 2.03 14.64
N HIS A 103 1.85 2.38 14.72
CA HIS A 103 1.03 2.59 13.54
C HIS A 103 1.40 3.85 12.74
N ASP A 104 1.80 4.92 13.40
CA ASP A 104 1.93 6.24 12.78
C ASP A 104 3.35 6.56 12.27
N TYR A 105 4.30 5.64 12.46
CA TYR A 105 5.73 5.91 12.34
C TYR A 105 6.39 5.40 11.05
N TYR A 106 5.61 4.96 10.04
CA TYR A 106 6.17 4.44 8.77
C TYR A 106 6.94 5.48 7.94
N PHE A 107 6.68 6.77 8.16
CA PHE A 107 7.34 7.88 7.49
C PHE A 107 8.32 8.63 8.40
N SER A 108 8.59 8.11 9.59
CA SER A 108 9.48 8.78 10.54
C SER A 108 10.93 8.76 10.01
N PRO A 109 11.68 9.86 10.20
CA PRO A 109 13.10 9.91 9.84
C PRO A 109 13.89 8.75 10.45
N GLY A 110 14.82 8.18 9.68
CA GLY A 110 15.66 7.06 10.13
C GLY A 110 15.03 5.67 10.02
N THR A 111 13.74 5.57 9.71
CA THR A 111 13.09 4.26 9.51
C THR A 111 13.47 3.65 8.16
N ALA A 112 13.62 2.32 8.14
CA ALA A 112 13.88 1.60 6.89
C ALA A 112 12.68 1.72 5.92
N SER A 113 11.45 1.85 6.44
CA SER A 113 10.25 2.06 5.63
C SER A 113 10.30 3.39 4.89
N LEU A 114 10.69 4.49 5.54
CA LEU A 114 10.82 5.78 4.85
C LEU A 114 11.83 5.71 3.71
N SER A 115 13.01 5.14 3.97
CA SER A 115 14.06 4.98 2.94
C SER A 115 13.58 4.13 1.76
N ALA A 116 12.87 3.03 2.04
CA ALA A 116 12.35 2.15 0.98
C ALA A 116 11.21 2.80 0.19
N ILE A 117 10.31 3.53 0.84
CA ILE A 117 9.24 4.29 0.18
C ILE A 117 9.83 5.39 -0.72
N ALA A 118 10.83 6.13 -0.22
CA ALA A 118 11.53 7.13 -1.00
C ALA A 118 12.14 6.50 -2.27
N ALA A 119 12.78 5.34 -2.15
CA ALA A 119 13.33 4.61 -3.30
C ALA A 119 12.27 4.19 -4.33
N VAL A 120 11.04 3.86 -3.92
CA VAL A 120 9.92 3.61 -4.84
C VAL A 120 9.53 4.89 -5.58
N VAL A 121 9.40 6.01 -4.86
CA VAL A 121 8.99 7.31 -5.43
C VAL A 121 10.03 7.84 -6.42
N THR A 122 11.31 7.64 -6.17
CA THR A 122 12.41 8.18 -6.99
C THR A 122 12.93 7.23 -8.06
N ARG A 123 12.26 6.10 -8.29
CA ARG A 123 12.65 5.15 -9.34
C ARG A 123 12.55 5.71 -10.76
#